data_AF-A0A7X3YAJ1-F1
#
_entry.id   AF-A0A7X3YAJ1-F1
#
_cell.length_a   1.000
_cell.length_b   1.000
_cell.length_c   1.000
_cell.angle_alpha   90.00
_cell.angle_beta   90.00
_cell.angle_gamma   90.00
#
_symmetry.space_group_name_H-M   'P 1'
#
loop_
_entity.id
_entity.type
_entity.pdbx_description
1 polymer ?
#
loop_
_entity_poly.entity_id
_entity_poly.type
_entity_poly.pdbx_seq_one_letter_code
_entity_poly.pdbx_strand_id
1 'polypeptide(L)'
;MSLAGVRALTFDTGGTILDWHSGVKGALAETGARHGIEKDWTHIANEFRRRSLGKMINLGEREPPAYSIDDAHRMALESLVEEHGLDAFTEGERHAISYDTMHNLQCWPDFPDTLSKLRENFLCASFTILSFRIIMD
;
A
#
# COMPACT_ATOMS: atom_id res chain seq x y z
N MET A 1 1.65 10.86 -29.09
CA MET A 1 2.81 11.61 -28.52
C MET A 1 4.09 10.92 -28.96
N SER A 2 5.17 11.66 -29.19
CA SER A 2 6.49 11.10 -29.50
C SER A 2 7.25 10.81 -28.21
N LEU A 3 7.98 9.69 -28.15
CA LEU A 3 8.91 9.36 -27.05
C LEU A 3 10.31 9.96 -27.29
N ALA A 4 10.51 10.68 -28.41
CA ALA A 4 11.78 11.32 -28.71
C ALA A 4 12.15 12.32 -27.61
N GLY A 5 13.32 12.12 -27.00
CA GLY A 5 13.83 12.97 -25.91
C GLY A 5 13.45 12.52 -24.50
N VAL A 6 12.63 11.47 -24.33
CA VAL A 6 12.37 10.88 -23.00
C VAL A 6 13.64 10.17 -22.52
N ARG A 7 14.05 10.48 -21.29
CA ARG A 7 15.27 9.92 -20.66
C ARG A 7 15.01 9.18 -19.36
N ALA A 8 13.86 9.41 -18.75
CA ALA A 8 13.46 8.79 -17.50
C ALA A 8 12.00 8.33 -17.56
N LEU A 9 11.74 7.20 -16.92
CA LEU A 9 10.40 6.66 -16.66
C LEU A 9 10.20 6.69 -15.15
N THR A 10 9.17 7.40 -14.72
CA THR A 10 8.74 7.44 -13.33
C THR A 10 7.51 6.59 -13.15
N PHE A 11 7.48 5.80 -12.09
CA PHE A 11 6.41 4.84 -11.84
C PHE A 11 5.68 5.19 -10.57
N ASP A 12 4.36 5.36 -10.67
CA ASP A 12 3.53 5.09 -9.52
C ASP A 12 3.79 3.64 -9.06
N THR A 13 3.68 3.39 -7.76
CA THR A 13 4.11 2.13 -7.14
C THR A 13 2.93 1.35 -6.57
N GLY A 14 2.00 2.03 -5.91
CA GLY A 14 0.88 1.38 -5.23
C GLY A 14 -0.23 0.96 -6.20
N GLY A 15 -0.18 -0.28 -6.68
CA GLY A 15 -1.14 -0.85 -7.64
C GLY A 15 -0.57 -0.98 -9.06
N THR A 16 0.30 -0.06 -9.47
CA THR A 16 1.02 -0.15 -10.75
C THR A 16 2.16 -1.17 -10.67
N ILE A 17 2.87 -1.24 -9.53
CA ILE A 17 3.98 -2.17 -9.31
C ILE A 17 3.59 -3.24 -8.28
N LEU A 18 3.04 -2.80 -7.15
CA LEU A 18 2.75 -3.65 -5.99
C LEU A 18 1.29 -4.13 -5.97
N ASP A 19 1.09 -5.43 -5.76
CA ASP A 19 -0.23 -6.03 -5.51
C ASP A 19 -0.66 -5.82 -4.05
N TRP A 20 -1.08 -4.59 -3.76
CA TRP A 20 -1.56 -4.22 -2.44
C TRP A 20 -2.85 -4.95 -2.04
N HIS A 21 -3.73 -5.25 -3.00
CA HIS A 21 -5.05 -5.77 -2.68
C HIS A 21 -4.97 -7.22 -2.21
N SER A 22 -4.21 -8.07 -2.92
CA SER A 22 -4.01 -9.45 -2.46
C SER A 22 -3.26 -9.50 -1.13
N GLY A 23 -2.25 -8.65 -0.93
CA GLY A 23 -1.51 -8.57 0.33
C GLY A 23 -2.38 -8.21 1.53
N VAL A 24 -3.08 -7.08 1.47
CA VAL A 24 -3.93 -6.60 2.58
C VAL A 24 -5.11 -7.54 2.82
N LYS A 25 -5.78 -8.02 1.77
CA LYS A 25 -6.87 -8.98 1.90
C LYS A 25 -6.40 -10.28 2.55
N GLY A 26 -5.23 -10.79 2.16
CA GLY A 26 -4.62 -11.98 2.74
C GLY A 26 -4.35 -11.81 4.23
N ALA A 27 -3.67 -10.73 4.61
CA ALA A 27 -3.36 -10.43 6.00
C ALA A 27 -4.62 -10.30 6.89
N LEU A 28 -5.67 -9.65 6.38
CA LEU A 28 -6.96 -9.54 7.06
C LEU A 28 -7.63 -10.91 7.21
N ALA A 29 -7.67 -11.71 6.14
CA ALA A 29 -8.32 -13.02 6.16
C ALA A 29 -7.61 -14.01 7.09
N GLU A 30 -6.29 -14.05 7.06
CA GLU A 30 -5.48 -14.90 7.94
C GLU A 30 -5.64 -14.50 9.42
N THR A 31 -5.65 -13.21 9.70
CA THR A 31 -5.88 -12.70 11.06
C THR A 31 -7.30 -13.00 11.53
N GLY A 32 -8.31 -12.79 10.68
CA GLY A 32 -9.69 -13.16 10.95
C GLY A 32 -9.85 -14.64 11.28
N ALA A 33 -9.22 -15.52 10.50
CA ALA A 33 -9.27 -16.97 10.72
C ALA A 33 -8.68 -17.39 12.09
N ARG A 34 -7.59 -16.75 12.55
CA ARG A 34 -7.02 -17.02 13.89
C ARG A 34 -7.99 -16.70 15.03
N HIS A 35 -8.89 -15.75 14.82
CA HIS A 35 -9.90 -15.32 15.79
C HIS A 35 -11.30 -15.91 15.53
N GLY A 36 -11.45 -16.80 14.54
CA GLY A 36 -12.76 -17.36 14.16
C GLY A 36 -13.74 -16.31 13.60
N ILE A 37 -13.21 -15.22 13.04
CA ILE A 37 -13.98 -14.12 12.46
C ILE A 37 -14.05 -14.30 10.95
N GLU A 38 -15.26 -14.27 10.40
CA GLU A 38 -15.52 -14.21 8.96
C GLU A 38 -16.15 -12.87 8.58
N LYS A 39 -15.61 -12.22 7.56
CA LYS A 39 -16.09 -10.95 7.00
C LYS A 39 -15.84 -10.92 5.49
N ASP A 40 -16.41 -9.92 4.83
CA ASP A 40 -16.00 -9.57 3.47
C ASP A 40 -14.64 -8.86 3.49
N TRP A 41 -13.57 -9.65 3.49
CA TRP A 41 -12.19 -9.14 3.49
C TRP A 41 -11.84 -8.37 2.22
N THR A 42 -12.52 -8.64 1.10
CA THR A 42 -12.35 -7.89 -0.14
C THR A 42 -12.87 -6.47 0.04
N HIS A 43 -14.08 -6.32 0.60
CA HIS A 43 -14.64 -5.02 0.91
C HIS A 43 -13.77 -4.25 1.91
N ILE A 44 -13.35 -4.89 3.01
CA ILE A 44 -12.54 -4.23 4.05
C ILE A 44 -11.16 -3.82 3.50
N ALA A 45 -10.51 -4.63 2.67
CA ALA A 45 -9.25 -4.26 2.02
C ALA A 45 -9.40 -3.05 1.08
N ASN A 46 -10.50 -2.99 0.33
CA ASN A 46 -10.80 -1.84 -0.54
C ASN A 46 -11.06 -0.57 0.28
N GLU A 47 -11.80 -0.67 1.38
CA GLU A 47 -12.02 0.46 2.29
C GLU A 47 -10.73 0.91 2.98
N PHE A 48 -9.85 -0.02 3.36
CA PHE A 48 -8.52 0.30 3.90
C PHE A 48 -7.75 1.18 2.92
N ARG A 49 -7.66 0.77 1.65
CA ARG A 49 -6.98 1.54 0.59
C ARG A 49 -7.64 2.89 0.35
N ARG A 50 -8.97 2.93 0.26
CA ARG A 50 -9.72 4.18 0.01
C ARG A 50 -9.49 5.20 1.13
N ARG A 51 -9.55 4.75 2.39
CA ARG A 51 -9.42 5.62 3.57
C ARG A 51 -7.98 6.06 3.80
N SER A 52 -6.99 5.18 3.59
CA SER A 52 -5.57 5.55 3.72
C SER A 52 -5.16 6.57 2.67
N LEU A 53 -5.51 6.37 1.39
CA LEU A 53 -5.27 7.36 0.34
C LEU A 53 -6.06 8.65 0.56
N GLY A 54 -7.30 8.56 1.05
CA GLY A 54 -8.12 9.71 1.39
C GLY A 54 -7.46 10.64 2.41
N LYS A 55 -6.71 10.09 3.39
CA LYS A 55 -5.96 10.86 4.38
C LYS A 55 -4.75 11.60 3.78
N MET A 56 -4.26 11.17 2.62
CA MET A 56 -3.13 11.83 1.95
C MET A 56 -3.55 12.98 1.03
N ILE A 57 -4.86 13.13 0.76
CA ILE A 57 -5.36 14.19 -0.11
C ILE A 57 -5.03 15.56 0.49
N ASN A 58 -4.36 16.41 -0.30
CA ASN A 58 -3.91 17.76 0.06
C ASN A 58 -2.98 17.83 1.29
N LEU A 59 -2.51 16.68 1.80
CA LEU A 59 -1.54 16.65 2.88
C LEU A 59 -0.20 17.19 2.37
N GLY A 60 0.38 18.16 3.06
CA GLY A 60 1.61 18.79 2.59
C GLY A 60 1.41 19.99 1.63
N GLU A 61 0.16 20.34 1.27
CA GLU A 61 -0.10 21.39 0.26
C GLU A 61 0.38 22.78 0.72
N ARG A 62 0.15 23.12 2.00
CA ARG A 62 0.42 24.46 2.55
C ARG A 62 1.48 24.49 3.64
N GLU A 63 1.64 23.37 4.33
CA GLU A 63 2.58 23.17 5.43
C GLU A 63 3.15 21.75 5.33
N PRO A 64 4.31 21.45 5.94
CA PRO A 64 4.86 20.09 5.92
C PRO A 64 3.83 19.05 6.37
N PRO A 65 3.82 17.85 5.75
CA PRO A 65 2.85 16.82 6.09
C PRO A 65 2.99 16.43 7.57
N ALA A 66 1.87 16.43 8.28
CA ALA A 66 1.83 16.11 9.71
C ALA A 66 2.09 14.63 10.00
N TYR A 67 1.98 13.75 9.00
CA TYR A 67 2.14 12.31 9.11
C TYR A 67 2.49 11.68 7.76
N SER A 68 2.93 10.43 7.79
CA SER A 68 3.31 9.63 6.63
C SER A 68 2.16 8.77 6.11
N ILE A 69 2.37 8.08 4.98
CA ILE A 69 1.42 7.07 4.52
C ILE A 69 1.30 5.89 5.52
N ASP A 70 2.35 5.58 6.27
CA ASP A 70 2.33 4.46 7.23
C ASP A 70 1.39 4.78 8.39
N ASP A 71 1.42 6.04 8.84
CA ASP A 71 0.45 6.55 9.81
C ASP A 71 -0.97 6.53 9.23
N ALA A 72 -1.13 6.91 7.95
CA ALA A 72 -2.43 6.88 7.28
C ALA A 72 -3.00 5.46 7.15
N HIS A 73 -2.16 4.46 6.85
CA HIS A 73 -2.51 3.05 6.90
C HIS A 73 -2.98 2.65 8.29
N ARG A 74 -2.22 3.02 9.34
CA ARG A 74 -2.59 2.68 10.70
C ARG A 74 -3.93 3.30 11.10
N MET A 75 -4.11 4.60 10.86
CA MET A 75 -5.37 5.29 11.15
C MET A 75 -6.55 4.70 10.38
N ALA A 76 -6.36 4.29 9.12
CA ALA A 76 -7.41 3.65 8.33
C ALA A 76 -7.80 2.29 8.91
N LEU A 77 -6.82 1.48 9.34
CA LEU A 77 -7.07 0.19 9.96
C LEU A 77 -7.82 0.34 11.29
N GLU A 78 -7.44 1.28 12.15
CA GLU A 78 -8.14 1.51 13.43
C GLU A 78 -9.62 1.81 13.23
N SER A 79 -9.96 2.72 12.30
CA SER A 79 -11.37 3.01 11.99
C SER A 79 -12.12 1.80 11.47
N LEU A 80 -11.47 0.91 10.70
CA LEU A 80 -12.10 -0.31 10.20
C LEU A 80 -12.26 -1.37 11.29
N VAL A 81 -11.32 -1.45 12.23
CA VAL A 81 -11.42 -2.36 13.37
C VAL A 81 -12.64 -2.01 14.21
N GLU A 82 -12.82 -0.73 14.53
CA GLU A 82 -13.99 -0.24 15.26
C GLU A 82 -15.30 -0.49 14.49
N GLU A 83 -15.36 -0.12 13.21
CA GLU A 83 -16.58 -0.22 12.40
C GLU A 83 -17.04 -1.67 12.14
N HIS A 84 -16.10 -2.59 11.97
CA HIS A 84 -16.42 -3.99 11.63
C HIS A 84 -16.40 -4.93 12.84
N GLY A 85 -16.16 -4.42 14.05
CA GLY A 85 -16.11 -5.19 15.29
C GLY A 85 -14.97 -6.21 15.30
N LEU A 86 -13.75 -5.75 14.97
CA LEU A 86 -12.53 -6.57 14.90
C LEU A 86 -11.66 -6.40 16.16
N ASP A 87 -12.27 -6.11 17.31
CA ASP A 87 -11.56 -5.82 18.57
C ASP A 87 -10.65 -6.95 19.04
N ALA A 88 -10.92 -8.18 18.59
CA ALA A 88 -10.08 -9.35 18.85
C ALA A 88 -8.67 -9.23 18.23
N PHE A 89 -8.49 -8.40 17.19
CA PHE A 89 -7.19 -8.18 16.56
C PHE A 89 -6.28 -7.46 17.55
N THR A 90 -5.20 -8.14 17.93
CA THR A 90 -4.21 -7.62 18.87
C THR A 90 -3.42 -6.46 18.26
N GLU A 91 -2.76 -5.66 19.10
CA GLU A 91 -1.90 -4.57 18.65
C GLU A 91 -0.84 -5.03 17.63
N GLY A 92 -0.20 -6.17 17.89
CA GLY A 92 0.80 -6.75 16.99
C GLY A 92 0.21 -7.15 15.63
N GLU A 93 -1.03 -7.67 15.60
CA GLU A 93 -1.70 -8.01 14.35
C GLU A 93 -2.14 -6.77 13.58
N ARG A 94 -2.60 -5.73 14.27
CA ARG A 94 -2.91 -4.43 13.64
C ARG A 94 -1.64 -3.80 13.04
N HIS A 95 -0.51 -3.88 13.72
CA HIS A 95 0.79 -3.48 13.16
C HIS A 95 1.16 -4.32 11.93
N ALA A 96 1.03 -5.64 12.02
CA ALA A 96 1.35 -6.54 10.90
C ALA A 96 0.52 -6.23 9.64
N ILE A 97 -0.76 -5.90 9.81
CA ILE A 97 -1.65 -5.54 8.69
C ILE A 97 -1.32 -4.14 8.13
N SER A 98 -1.17 -3.13 9.00
CA SER A 98 -1.03 -1.73 8.57
C SER A 98 0.39 -1.32 8.16
N TYR A 99 1.41 -2.00 8.67
CA TYR A 99 2.82 -1.71 8.42
C TYR A 99 3.50 -2.88 7.71
N ASP A 100 3.68 -4.02 8.38
CA ASP A 100 4.53 -5.10 7.85
C ASP A 100 4.03 -5.61 6.48
N THR A 101 2.71 -5.75 6.31
CA THR A 101 2.11 -6.16 5.03
C THR A 101 2.39 -5.15 3.92
N MET A 102 2.27 -3.85 4.20
CA MET A 102 2.50 -2.78 3.22
C MET A 102 3.98 -2.72 2.78
N HIS A 103 4.88 -3.08 3.68
CA HIS A 103 6.33 -3.16 3.45
C HIS A 103 6.78 -4.46 2.78
N ASN A 104 5.92 -5.48 2.69
CA ASN A 104 6.26 -6.78 2.11
C ASN A 104 5.32 -7.16 0.94
N LEU A 105 4.69 -6.16 0.31
CA LEU A 105 3.84 -6.38 -0.85
C LEU A 105 4.65 -6.97 -2.01
N GLN A 106 4.04 -7.92 -2.71
CA GLN A 106 4.66 -8.53 -3.87
C GLN A 106 4.48 -7.63 -5.09
N CYS A 107 5.51 -7.55 -5.93
CA CYS A 107 5.37 -6.96 -7.24
C CYS A 107 4.49 -7.84 -8.13
N TRP A 108 3.85 -7.24 -9.14
CA TRP A 108 3.26 -8.02 -10.22
C TRP A 108 4.33 -8.92 -10.88
N PRO A 109 4.01 -10.18 -11.23
CA PRO A 109 5.01 -11.16 -11.67
C PRO A 109 5.85 -10.73 -12.87
N ASP A 110 5.30 -9.88 -13.75
CA ASP A 110 5.92 -9.38 -14.96
C ASP A 110 6.78 -8.11 -14.74
N PHE A 111 6.63 -7.43 -13.61
CA PHE A 111 7.30 -6.15 -13.36
C PHE A 111 8.84 -6.26 -13.27
N PRO A 112 9.45 -7.22 -12.55
CA PRO A 112 10.92 -7.30 -12.45
C PRO A 112 11.61 -7.48 -13.82
N ASP A 113 11.06 -8.35 -14.67
CA ASP A 113 11.59 -8.59 -16.01
C ASP A 113 11.38 -7.38 -16.92
N THR A 114 10.23 -6.72 -16.80
CA THR A 114 9.92 -5.51 -17.57
C THR A 114 10.80 -4.34 -17.15
N LEU A 115 10.98 -4.11 -15.85
CA LEU A 115 11.84 -3.06 -15.31
C LEU A 115 13.29 -3.23 -15.78
N SER A 116 13.78 -4.47 -15.83
CA SER A 116 15.12 -4.78 -16.31
C SER A 116 15.34 -4.31 -17.75
N LYS A 117 14.38 -4.58 -18.64
CA LYS A 117 14.42 -4.12 -20.05
C LYS A 117 14.31 -2.60 -20.18
N LEU A 118 13.46 -1.97 -19.37
CA LEU A 118 13.29 -0.51 -19.39
C LEU A 118 14.56 0.21 -18.92
N ARG A 119 15.26 -0.35 -17.93
CA ARG A 119 16.53 0.18 -17.41
C ARG A 119 17.69 0.18 -18.40
N GLU A 120 17.63 -0.63 -19.46
CA GLU A 120 18.64 -0.61 -20.53
C GLU A 120 18.66 0.72 -21.29
N ASN A 121 17.51 1.41 -21.36
CA ASN A 121 17.33 2.58 -22.20
C ASN A 121 16.90 3.85 -21.43
N PHE A 122 16.38 3.69 -20.21
CA PHE A 122 15.81 4.78 -19.42
C PHE A 122 16.26 4.74 -17.96
N LEU A 123 16.40 5.92 -17.36
CA LEU A 123 16.43 6.04 -15.90
C LEU A 123 15.05 5.66 -15.35
N CYS A 124 14.98 4.63 -14.52
CA CYS A 124 13.73 4.19 -13.91
C CYS A 124 13.71 4.57 -12.43
N ALA A 125 12.69 5.31 -12.01
CA ALA A 125 12.53 5.79 -10.63
C ALA A 125 11.10 5.57 -10.14
N SER A 126 10.95 5.18 -8.87
CA SER A 126 9.65 5.27 -8.22
C SER A 126 9.29 6.75 -8.02
N PHE A 127 8.02 7.08 -8.29
CA PHE A 127 7.45 8.38 -8.03
C PHE A 127 6.09 8.18 -7.37
N THR A 128 6.11 8.20 -6.05
CA THR A 128 4.99 7.71 -5.24
C THR A 128 4.86 8.51 -3.95
N ILE A 129 3.66 8.43 -3.35
CA ILE A 129 3.37 8.92 -2.00
C ILE A 129 3.75 7.92 -0.91
N LEU A 130 4.17 6.71 -1.29
CA LEU A 130 4.57 5.69 -0.33
C LEU A 130 5.85 6.10 0.40
N SER A 131 6.01 5.63 1.64
CA SER A 131 7.23 5.81 2.40
C SER A 131 8.42 5.24 1.62
N PHE A 132 9.57 5.93 1.66
CA PHE A 132 10.80 5.51 0.98
C PHE A 132 11.15 4.05 1.27
N ARG A 133 10.92 3.62 2.52
CA ARG A 133 11.20 2.26 2.97
C ARG A 133 10.37 1.19 2.25
N ILE A 134 9.09 1.44 1.96
CA ILE A 134 8.24 0.52 1.17
C ILE A 134 8.80 0.27 -0.24
N ILE A 135 9.56 1.23 -0.78
CA ILE A 135 10.16 1.13 -2.11
C ILE A 135 11.48 0.34 -2.07
N MET A 136 12.11 0.25 -0.90
CA MET A 136 13.45 -0.33 -0.70
C MET A 136 13.43 -1.72 -0.08
N ASP A 137 12.43 -2.03 0.74
CA ASP A 137 12.20 -3.34 1.34
C ASP A 137 11.86 -4.39 0.25
#